data_AF-A0AB33ZUP9-F1
#
_entry.id   AF-A0AB33ZUP9-F1
#
_cell.length_a   1.000
_cell.length_b   1.000
_cell.length_c   1.000
_cell.angle_alpha   90.00
_cell.angle_beta   90.00
_cell.angle_gamma   90.00
#
_symmetry.space_group_name_H-M   'P 1'
#
loop_
_entity.id
_entity.type
_entity.pdbx_description
1 polymer ?
#
loop_
_entity_poly.entity_id
_entity_poly.type
_entity_poly.pdbx_seq_one_letter_code
_entity_poly.pdbx_strand_id
1 'polypeptide(L)'
;MAQNGILTASYHAGLSNKERADVQDAFQFDKVQVIVATNAFGMGIDKRNVRFVIHANSTPNLESYYQEAGRAGRDGEACEGILIYHPKDIRLYRWFIEQSDLDDEYQKIQYQKLAMITKYVNTTECLQQFIVSYFGQNCDPCGKCSNCLGTFIEKDITSESKSIISTIYELDGRFGKTVVADVVSGANNQRMREIDAAHLKHYGSLKLGKTKVLNLINYLISHNYLQLTDSQYSLVHVTNLGWDVLDNKKHVTQKISKKRERLIQTSSQVSKEENDLFVRLKEIRLGLAKKQGIPAFYIFSDKSLREMSLQKPETQADFLNISGVGQAKLKAYGQIMLAAIKNYLKEQTD
;
A
#
# COMPACT_ATOMS: atom_id res chain seq x y z
N MET A 1 3.23 5.44 19.80
CA MET A 1 1.85 4.90 19.83
C MET A 1 1.34 4.75 21.25
N ALA A 2 2.00 3.95 22.11
CA ALA A 2 1.63 3.81 23.52
C ALA A 2 1.56 5.14 24.29
N GLN A 3 2.53 6.05 24.11
CA GLN A 3 2.51 7.40 24.72
C GLN A 3 1.29 8.24 24.32
N ASN A 4 0.64 7.92 23.20
CA ASN A 4 -0.58 8.59 22.73
C ASN A 4 -1.85 7.80 23.10
N GLY A 5 -1.78 6.86 24.05
CA GLY A 5 -2.93 6.08 24.52
C GLY A 5 -3.38 4.93 23.59
N ILE A 6 -2.61 4.61 22.55
CA ILE A 6 -2.97 3.51 21.63
C ILE A 6 -2.48 2.18 22.20
N LEU A 7 -3.40 1.22 22.35
CA LEU A 7 -3.08 -0.15 22.81
C LEU A 7 -2.23 -0.86 21.76
N THR A 8 -0.93 -0.97 22.03
CA THR A 8 0.05 -1.44 21.05
C THR A 8 1.00 -2.47 21.64
N ALA A 9 1.48 -3.39 20.81
CA ALA A 9 2.51 -4.37 21.17
C ALA A 9 3.53 -4.53 20.03
N SER A 10 4.77 -4.87 20.38
CA SER A 10 5.81 -5.22 19.41
C SER A 10 5.84 -6.72 19.18
N TYR A 11 6.17 -7.15 17.95
CA TYR A 11 6.40 -8.55 17.63
C TYR A 11 7.63 -8.71 16.73
N HIS A 12 8.65 -9.42 17.21
CA HIS A 12 9.87 -9.69 16.45
C HIS A 12 10.56 -10.96 16.95
N ALA A 13 11.55 -11.45 16.20
CA ALA A 13 12.28 -12.68 16.51
C ALA A 13 13.03 -12.65 17.86
N GLY A 14 13.37 -11.47 18.37
CA GLY A 14 13.99 -11.33 19.70
C GLY A 14 13.08 -11.61 20.90
N LEU A 15 11.76 -11.82 20.68
CA LEU A 15 10.84 -12.21 21.75
C LEU A 15 10.87 -13.73 21.99
N SER A 16 10.74 -14.14 23.24
CA SER A 16 10.57 -15.54 23.62
C SER A 16 9.31 -16.13 22.98
N ASN A 17 9.23 -17.46 22.89
CA ASN A 17 8.03 -18.13 22.37
C ASN A 17 6.78 -17.78 23.19
N LYS A 18 6.94 -17.62 24.51
CA LYS A 18 5.86 -17.26 25.42
C LYS A 18 5.36 -15.84 25.14
N GLU A 19 6.26 -14.86 25.06
CA GLU A 19 5.89 -13.47 24.76
C GLU A 19 5.23 -13.34 23.39
N ARG A 20 5.70 -14.09 22.38
CA ARG A 20 5.07 -14.13 21.05
C ARG A 20 3.65 -14.66 21.12
N ALA A 21 3.41 -15.75 21.86
CA ALA A 21 2.07 -16.29 22.07
C ALA A 21 1.17 -15.29 22.81
N ASP A 22 1.66 -14.67 23.88
CA ASP A 22 0.91 -13.69 24.67
C ASP A 22 0.49 -12.46 23.84
N VAL A 23 1.39 -11.95 22.99
CA VAL A 23 1.10 -10.84 22.07
C VAL A 23 0.10 -11.25 20.97
N GLN A 24 0.27 -12.44 20.40
CA GLN A 24 -0.64 -12.98 19.39
C GLN A 24 -2.06 -13.13 19.94
N ASP A 25 -2.19 -13.70 21.14
CA ASP A 25 -3.47 -13.82 21.83
C ASP A 25 -4.04 -12.45 22.15
N ALA A 26 -3.25 -11.53 22.69
CA ALA A 26 -3.73 -10.19 23.00
C ALA A 26 -4.33 -9.47 21.77
N PHE A 27 -3.74 -9.66 20.58
CA PHE A 27 -4.28 -9.11 19.34
C PHE A 27 -5.48 -9.88 18.80
N GLN A 28 -5.46 -11.21 18.89
CA GLN A 28 -6.58 -12.04 18.48
C GLN A 28 -7.86 -11.68 19.26
N PHE A 29 -7.71 -11.43 20.56
CA PHE A 29 -8.77 -11.08 21.50
C PHE A 29 -9.08 -9.57 21.59
N ASP A 30 -8.54 -8.75 20.68
CA ASP A 30 -8.76 -7.29 20.64
C ASP A 30 -8.35 -6.57 21.94
N LYS A 31 -7.43 -7.16 22.74
CA LYS A 31 -6.79 -6.50 23.90
C LYS A 31 -5.71 -5.51 23.46
N VAL A 32 -5.08 -5.78 22.31
CA VAL A 32 -4.16 -4.89 21.62
C VAL A 32 -4.80 -4.49 20.28
N GLN A 33 -4.78 -3.20 19.97
CA GLN A 33 -5.36 -2.65 18.74
C GLN A 33 -4.37 -2.70 17.57
N VAL A 34 -3.08 -2.45 17.84
CA VAL A 34 -2.04 -2.41 16.80
C VAL A 34 -0.84 -3.25 17.22
N ILE A 35 -0.42 -4.14 16.33
CA ILE A 35 0.88 -4.80 16.44
C ILE A 35 1.86 -4.13 15.49
N VAL A 36 3.04 -3.79 16.01
CA VAL A 36 4.20 -3.38 15.23
C VAL A 36 5.11 -4.59 15.08
N ALA A 37 5.25 -5.09 13.86
CA ALA A 37 5.93 -6.35 13.60
C ALA A 37 7.00 -6.26 12.51
N THR A 38 8.01 -7.12 12.62
CA THR A 38 8.88 -7.48 11.49
C THR A 38 8.26 -8.63 10.68
N ASN A 39 8.86 -8.99 9.54
CA ASN A 39 8.39 -10.09 8.68
C ASN A 39 8.23 -11.43 9.42
N ALA A 40 8.87 -11.59 10.59
CA ALA A 40 8.72 -12.74 11.47
C ALA A 40 7.27 -12.99 11.97
N PHE A 41 6.38 -11.99 11.89
CA PHE A 41 4.97 -12.10 12.28
C PHE A 41 4.07 -12.70 11.19
N GLY A 42 4.56 -12.79 9.94
CA GLY A 42 3.74 -13.17 8.79
C GLY A 42 3.18 -14.61 8.85
N MET A 43 3.85 -15.59 9.43
CA MET A 43 3.47 -16.99 9.13
C MET A 43 2.37 -17.61 10.00
N GLY A 44 1.68 -16.87 10.90
CA GLY A 44 0.82 -17.54 11.90
C GLY A 44 -0.51 -16.93 12.32
N ILE A 45 -0.90 -15.74 11.83
CA ILE A 45 -2.10 -15.06 12.34
C ILE A 45 -3.23 -15.03 11.30
N ASP A 46 -4.32 -15.72 11.64
CA ASP A 46 -5.61 -15.69 10.93
C ASP A 46 -6.65 -14.91 11.73
N LYS A 47 -6.41 -13.59 11.87
CA LYS A 47 -7.41 -12.66 12.41
C LYS A 47 -8.23 -12.11 11.25
N ARG A 48 -9.54 -12.39 11.24
CA ARG A 48 -10.39 -12.02 10.10
C ARG A 48 -10.67 -10.53 9.96
N ASN A 49 -10.69 -9.81 11.09
CA ASN A 49 -11.16 -8.44 11.19
C ASN A 49 -10.03 -7.39 11.24
N VAL A 50 -8.89 -7.64 10.59
CA VAL A 50 -7.82 -6.65 10.46
C VAL A 50 -8.26 -5.54 9.51
N ARG A 51 -8.30 -4.29 9.97
CA ARG A 51 -8.79 -3.14 9.20
C ARG A 51 -7.71 -2.41 8.41
N PHE A 52 -6.47 -2.45 8.85
CA PHE A 52 -5.38 -1.87 8.09
C PHE A 52 -4.09 -2.66 8.26
N VAL A 53 -3.26 -2.65 7.23
CA VAL A 53 -1.87 -3.09 7.26
C VAL A 53 -1.01 -1.95 6.74
N ILE A 54 -0.02 -1.53 7.54
CA ILE A 54 0.89 -0.44 7.20
C ILE A 54 2.29 -1.00 7.05
N HIS A 55 2.83 -0.92 5.85
CA HIS A 55 4.25 -1.11 5.58
C HIS A 55 4.98 0.20 5.87
N ALA A 56 5.59 0.28 7.05
CA ALA A 56 6.38 1.45 7.47
C ALA A 56 7.71 1.60 6.71
N ASN A 57 8.16 0.51 6.09
CA ASN A 57 9.31 0.47 5.19
C ASN A 57 8.85 0.09 3.78
N SER A 58 9.72 0.33 2.81
CA SER A 58 9.49 -0.22 1.46
C SER A 58 9.50 -1.74 1.50
N THR A 59 8.98 -2.38 0.45
CA THR A 59 9.03 -3.84 0.29
C THR A 59 10.10 -4.23 -0.75
N PRO A 60 10.78 -5.38 -0.60
CA PRO A 60 11.73 -5.86 -1.60
C PRO A 60 11.07 -6.29 -2.91
N ASN A 61 9.80 -6.72 -2.87
CA ASN A 61 9.07 -7.22 -4.04
C ASN A 61 7.54 -7.11 -3.85
N LEU A 62 6.77 -7.32 -4.91
CA LEU A 62 5.31 -7.15 -4.88
C LEU A 62 4.60 -8.34 -4.22
N GLU A 63 5.20 -9.54 -4.26
CA GLU A 63 4.67 -10.74 -3.65
C GLU A 63 4.61 -10.65 -2.12
N SER A 64 5.70 -10.20 -1.49
CA SER A 64 5.76 -9.95 -0.05
C SER A 64 4.72 -8.91 0.36
N TYR A 65 4.64 -7.80 -0.39
CA TYR A 65 3.63 -6.77 -0.13
C TYR A 65 2.20 -7.31 -0.27
N TYR A 66 1.91 -8.04 -1.34
CA TYR A 66 0.60 -8.63 -1.58
C TYR A 66 0.19 -9.61 -0.46
N GLN A 67 1.11 -10.50 -0.07
CA GLN A 67 0.85 -11.49 0.99
C GLN A 67 0.63 -10.83 2.35
N GLU A 68 1.40 -9.79 2.67
CA GLU A 68 1.35 -9.08 3.95
C GLU A 68 0.12 -8.15 4.03
N ALA A 69 -0.13 -7.35 3.00
CA ALA A 69 -1.31 -6.49 2.90
C ALA A 69 -2.62 -7.31 2.84
N GLY A 70 -2.59 -8.49 2.20
CA GLY A 70 -3.72 -9.44 2.12
C GLY A 70 -4.16 -10.07 3.45
N ARG A 71 -3.53 -9.71 4.57
CA ARG A 71 -4.00 -10.04 5.92
C ARG A 71 -5.18 -9.17 6.35
N ALA A 72 -5.29 -7.97 5.77
CA ALA A 72 -6.41 -7.09 6.02
C ALA A 72 -7.69 -7.64 5.39
N GLY A 73 -8.84 -7.41 6.03
CA GLY A 73 -10.16 -7.58 5.42
C GLY A 73 -10.54 -9.01 5.03
N ARG A 74 -10.04 -10.05 5.72
CA ARG A 74 -10.42 -11.46 5.45
C ARG A 74 -11.89 -11.77 5.75
N ASP A 75 -12.58 -10.91 6.50
CA ASP A 75 -14.03 -10.94 6.70
C ASP A 75 -14.83 -10.29 5.53
N GLY A 76 -14.16 -9.74 4.52
CA GLY A 76 -14.76 -9.06 3.38
C GLY A 76 -15.15 -7.61 3.62
N GLU A 77 -14.92 -7.08 4.82
CA GLU A 77 -15.21 -5.68 5.16
C GLU A 77 -14.11 -4.74 4.63
N ALA A 78 -14.45 -3.45 4.56
CA ALA A 78 -13.53 -2.40 4.14
C ALA A 78 -12.22 -2.44 4.97
N CYS A 79 -11.11 -2.31 4.26
CA CYS A 79 -9.78 -2.28 4.85
C CYS A 79 -8.79 -1.50 3.99
N GLU A 80 -7.66 -1.14 4.59
CA GLU A 80 -6.60 -0.36 3.92
C GLU A 80 -5.26 -1.08 3.95
N GLY A 81 -4.61 -1.18 2.78
CA GLY A 81 -3.20 -1.52 2.66
C GLY A 81 -2.42 -0.25 2.35
N ILE A 82 -1.51 0.15 3.25
CA ILE A 82 -0.74 1.40 3.14
C ILE A 82 0.74 1.07 3.02
N LEU A 83 1.36 1.47 1.91
CA LEU A 83 2.80 1.37 1.70
C LEU A 83 3.47 2.74 1.85
N ILE A 84 4.29 2.90 2.88
CA ILE A 84 5.15 4.08 3.05
C ILE A 84 6.46 3.82 2.28
N TYR A 85 6.54 4.38 1.08
CA TYR A 85 7.70 4.19 0.21
C TYR A 85 8.86 5.12 0.57
N HIS A 86 10.03 4.52 0.72
CA HIS A 86 11.30 5.19 1.00
C HIS A 86 12.35 4.77 -0.04
N PRO A 87 12.76 5.67 -0.96
CA PRO A 87 13.76 5.34 -1.98
C PRO A 87 15.11 4.84 -1.43
N LYS A 88 15.42 5.15 -0.17
CA LYS A 88 16.63 4.66 0.52
C LYS A 88 16.58 3.16 0.81
N ASP A 89 15.41 2.61 1.07
CA ASP A 89 15.24 1.19 1.40
C ASP A 89 15.51 0.32 0.16
N ILE A 90 15.19 0.83 -1.03
CA ILE A 90 15.52 0.17 -2.31
C ILE A 90 17.03 -0.01 -2.49
N ARG A 91 17.85 0.95 -2.02
CA ARG A 91 19.31 0.78 -2.05
C ARG A 91 19.78 -0.30 -1.08
N LEU A 92 19.14 -0.40 0.09
CA LEU A 92 19.45 -1.42 1.07
C LEU A 92 19.09 -2.83 0.54
N TYR A 93 17.91 -3.01 -0.06
CA TYR A 93 17.53 -4.30 -0.66
C TYR A 93 18.45 -4.71 -1.81
N ARG A 94 18.86 -3.74 -2.63
CA ARG A 94 19.87 -3.96 -3.66
C ARG A 94 21.20 -4.45 -3.08
N TRP A 95 21.71 -3.78 -2.03
CA TRP A 95 22.91 -4.22 -1.34
C TRP A 95 22.78 -5.64 -0.78
N PHE A 96 21.61 -6.02 -0.21
CA PHE A 96 21.39 -7.40 0.23
C PHE A 96 21.44 -8.43 -0.90
N ILE A 97 20.91 -8.10 -2.09
CA ILE A 97 21.01 -8.96 -3.27
C ILE A 97 22.49 -9.12 -3.68
N GLU A 98 23.28 -8.04 -3.63
CA GLU A 98 24.70 -8.07 -3.99
C GLU A 98 25.57 -8.86 -3.00
N GLN A 99 25.21 -8.87 -1.72
CA GLN A 99 25.95 -9.63 -0.69
C GLN A 99 25.53 -11.10 -0.59
N SER A 100 24.51 -11.51 -1.35
CA SER A 100 24.00 -12.87 -1.30
C SER A 100 24.82 -13.81 -2.19
N ASP A 101 25.05 -15.04 -1.74
CA ASP A 101 25.71 -16.11 -2.51
C ASP A 101 24.79 -16.70 -3.60
N LEU A 102 23.88 -15.90 -4.15
CA LEU A 102 22.96 -16.28 -5.21
C LEU A 102 23.70 -16.29 -6.55
N ASP A 103 23.35 -17.23 -7.42
CA ASP A 103 23.85 -17.22 -8.79
C ASP A 103 23.36 -15.98 -9.57
N ASP A 104 24.09 -15.64 -10.63
CA ASP A 104 23.83 -14.43 -11.42
C ASP A 104 22.41 -14.37 -12.00
N GLU A 105 21.83 -15.51 -12.37
CA GLU A 105 20.48 -15.57 -12.93
C GLU A 105 19.44 -15.26 -11.85
N TYR A 106 19.61 -15.81 -10.65
CA TYR A 106 18.73 -15.54 -9.53
C TYR A 106 18.86 -14.09 -9.04
N GLN A 107 20.07 -13.53 -8.99
CA GLN A 107 20.27 -12.11 -8.67
C GLN A 107 19.52 -11.21 -9.66
N LYS A 108 19.56 -11.54 -10.97
CA LYS A 108 18.83 -10.83 -12.02
C LYS A 108 17.32 -10.81 -11.74
N ILE A 109 16.74 -11.95 -11.35
CA ILE A 109 15.33 -12.05 -10.97
C ILE A 109 15.02 -11.14 -9.78
N GLN A 110 15.89 -11.09 -8.75
CA GLN A 110 15.67 -10.19 -7.61
C GLN A 110 15.72 -8.71 -7.99
N TYR A 111 16.62 -8.32 -8.90
CA TYR A 111 16.64 -6.95 -9.43
C TYR A 111 15.35 -6.59 -10.17
N GLN A 112 14.82 -7.51 -10.97
CA GLN A 112 13.54 -7.32 -11.67
C GLN A 112 12.39 -7.13 -10.68
N LYS A 113 12.31 -7.96 -9.63
CA LYS A 113 11.29 -7.83 -8.57
C LYS A 113 11.37 -6.48 -7.86
N LEU A 114 12.59 -6.01 -7.56
CA LEU A 114 12.82 -4.71 -6.93
C LEU A 114 12.44 -3.54 -7.85
N ALA A 115 12.72 -3.67 -9.16
CA ALA A 115 12.32 -2.70 -10.17
C ALA A 115 10.78 -2.61 -10.27
N MET A 116 10.07 -3.74 -10.17
CA MET A 116 8.60 -3.78 -10.22
C MET A 116 7.95 -3.02 -9.06
N ILE A 117 8.52 -3.06 -7.86
CA ILE A 117 8.05 -2.23 -6.74
C ILE A 117 8.25 -0.74 -7.00
N THR A 118 9.40 -0.38 -7.58
CA THR A 118 9.64 1.02 -7.97
C THR A 118 8.64 1.47 -9.04
N LYS A 119 8.26 0.58 -9.96
CA LYS A 119 7.21 0.87 -10.96
C LYS A 119 5.83 1.02 -10.30
N TYR A 120 5.46 0.12 -9.38
CA TYR A 120 4.19 0.14 -8.66
C TYR A 120 3.94 1.46 -7.92
N VAL A 121 4.92 1.95 -7.16
CA VAL A 121 4.76 3.19 -6.37
C VAL A 121 4.75 4.48 -7.20
N ASN A 122 5.22 4.41 -8.45
CA ASN A 122 5.28 5.55 -9.37
C ASN A 122 4.22 5.48 -10.49
N THR A 123 3.32 4.49 -10.46
CA THR A 123 2.24 4.39 -11.44
C THR A 123 1.09 5.34 -11.10
N THR A 124 0.42 5.84 -12.14
CA THR A 124 -0.85 6.58 -12.03
C THR A 124 -2.05 5.72 -12.39
N GLU A 125 -1.81 4.45 -12.74
CA GLU A 125 -2.85 3.46 -13.02
C GLU A 125 -3.49 2.93 -11.74
N CYS A 126 -4.57 2.15 -11.88
CA CYS A 126 -5.21 1.51 -10.73
C CYS A 126 -4.22 0.57 -10.01
N LEU A 127 -3.98 0.79 -8.71
CA LEU A 127 -3.03 -0.02 -7.93
C LEU A 127 -3.44 -1.49 -7.82
N GLN A 128 -4.74 -1.78 -7.69
CA GLN A 128 -5.23 -3.16 -7.67
C GLN A 128 -5.01 -3.84 -9.03
N GLN A 129 -5.32 -3.12 -10.11
CA GLN A 129 -5.14 -3.62 -11.47
C GLN A 129 -3.67 -3.93 -11.73
N PHE A 130 -2.75 -3.05 -11.32
CA PHE A 130 -1.31 -3.29 -11.42
C PHE A 130 -0.89 -4.59 -10.74
N ILE A 131 -1.36 -4.85 -9.51
CA ILE A 131 -1.06 -6.09 -8.79
C ILE A 131 -1.64 -7.31 -9.51
N VAL A 132 -2.89 -7.24 -9.96
CA VAL A 132 -3.55 -8.34 -10.67
C VAL A 132 -2.81 -8.68 -11.98
N SER A 133 -2.40 -7.65 -12.74
CA SER A 133 -1.60 -7.80 -13.96
C SER A 133 -0.21 -8.36 -13.69
N TYR A 134 0.42 -8.01 -12.57
CA TYR A 134 1.70 -8.60 -12.17
C TYR A 134 1.62 -10.13 -12.01
N PHE A 135 0.50 -10.65 -11.50
CA PHE A 135 0.27 -12.09 -11.37
C PHE A 135 -0.34 -12.74 -12.63
N GLY A 136 -0.28 -12.06 -13.78
CA GLY A 136 -0.72 -12.60 -15.07
C GLY A 136 -2.23 -12.62 -15.29
N GLN A 137 -2.99 -11.87 -14.50
CA GLN A 137 -4.44 -11.76 -14.61
C GLN A 137 -4.86 -10.36 -15.09
N ASN A 138 -6.10 -10.21 -15.52
CA ASN A 138 -6.66 -8.91 -15.94
C ASN A 138 -7.92 -8.58 -15.13
N CYS A 139 -8.12 -7.30 -14.81
CA CYS A 139 -9.34 -6.81 -14.18
C CYS A 139 -9.58 -5.33 -14.52
N ASP A 140 -10.80 -4.86 -14.32
CA ASP A 140 -11.15 -3.45 -14.44
C ASP A 140 -10.58 -2.60 -13.29
N PRO A 141 -10.43 -1.27 -13.47
CA PRO A 141 -10.04 -0.37 -12.41
C PRO A 141 -10.93 -0.49 -11.17
N CYS A 142 -10.33 -0.57 -9.99
CA CYS A 142 -11.04 -0.94 -8.76
C CYS A 142 -11.96 0.13 -8.17
N GLY A 143 -11.88 1.38 -8.62
CA GLY A 143 -12.66 2.50 -8.10
C GLY A 143 -12.34 2.94 -6.66
N LYS A 144 -11.44 2.26 -5.94
CA LYS A 144 -11.23 2.45 -4.49
C LYS A 144 -9.78 2.70 -4.04
N CYS A 145 -8.78 2.48 -4.90
CA CYS A 145 -7.38 2.75 -4.55
C CYS A 145 -7.07 4.26 -4.60
N SER A 146 -5.95 4.68 -4.00
CA SER A 146 -5.52 6.09 -3.99
C SER A 146 -5.44 6.70 -5.38
N ASN A 147 -5.09 5.90 -6.40
CA ASN A 147 -5.08 6.36 -7.78
C ASN A 147 -6.51 6.48 -8.33
N CYS A 148 -7.39 5.49 -8.17
CA CYS A 148 -8.77 5.61 -8.64
C CYS A 148 -9.56 6.76 -7.98
N LEU A 149 -9.27 7.04 -6.70
CA LEU A 149 -9.90 8.12 -5.94
C LEU A 149 -9.24 9.50 -6.16
N GLY A 150 -8.07 9.53 -6.79
CA GLY A 150 -7.30 10.75 -7.00
C GLY A 150 -7.84 11.59 -8.16
N THR A 151 -7.81 12.91 -8.01
CA THR A 151 -7.99 13.84 -9.14
C THR A 151 -6.64 14.10 -9.80
N PHE A 152 -6.54 13.77 -11.08
CA PHE A 152 -5.34 14.05 -11.88
C PHE A 152 -5.61 15.13 -12.90
N ILE A 153 -4.58 15.93 -13.16
CA ILE A 153 -4.48 16.74 -14.36
C ILE A 153 -3.48 16.08 -15.29
N GLU A 154 -3.79 16.04 -16.57
CA GLU A 154 -2.82 15.66 -17.58
C GLU A 154 -1.94 16.88 -17.87
N LYS A 155 -0.64 16.70 -17.68
CA LYS A 155 0.38 17.67 -18.06
C LYS A 155 1.19 17.07 -19.20
N ASP A 156 1.33 17.80 -20.31
CA ASP A 156 2.32 17.47 -21.32
C ASP A 156 3.73 17.70 -20.75
N ILE A 157 4.53 16.63 -20.75
CA ILE A 157 5.94 16.63 -20.31
C ILE A 157 6.88 16.17 -21.43
N THR A 158 6.43 16.24 -22.69
CA THR A 158 7.19 15.78 -23.87
C THR A 158 8.53 16.50 -23.97
N SER A 159 8.56 17.81 -23.70
CA SER A 159 9.79 18.61 -23.77
C SER A 159 10.82 18.17 -22.73
N GLU A 160 10.39 17.98 -21.48
CA GLU A 160 11.23 17.50 -20.40
C GLU A 160 11.72 16.07 -20.66
N SER A 161 10.84 15.23 -21.21
CA SER A 161 11.13 13.83 -21.54
C SER A 161 12.20 13.73 -22.63
N LYS A 162 12.08 14.54 -23.70
CA LYS A 162 13.10 14.61 -24.76
C LYS A 162 14.46 15.01 -24.20
N SER A 163 14.51 16.03 -23.35
CA SER A 163 15.78 16.46 -22.76
C SER A 163 16.44 15.34 -21.95
N ILE A 164 15.67 14.56 -21.19
CA ILE A 164 16.18 13.41 -20.43
C ILE A 164 16.68 12.32 -21.38
N ILE A 165 15.89 11.96 -22.40
CA ILE A 165 16.23 10.93 -23.39
C ILE A 165 17.48 11.30 -24.19
N SER A 166 17.58 12.55 -24.67
CA SER A 166 18.76 13.06 -25.36
C SER A 166 20.00 13.04 -24.47
N THR A 167 19.86 13.33 -23.18
CA THR A 167 20.98 13.24 -22.24
C THR A 167 21.46 11.81 -22.06
N ILE A 168 20.55 10.83 -21.99
CA ILE A 168 20.92 9.41 -21.90
C ILE A 168 21.69 8.99 -23.16
N TYR A 169 21.28 9.48 -24.33
CA TYR A 169 21.98 9.26 -25.59
C TYR A 169 23.38 9.89 -25.58
N GLU A 170 23.52 11.16 -25.17
CA GLU A 170 24.82 11.87 -25.07
C GLU A 170 25.81 11.20 -24.11
N LEU A 171 25.28 10.48 -23.12
CA LEU A 171 26.06 9.74 -22.14
C LEU A 171 26.33 8.27 -22.55
N ASP A 172 25.97 7.89 -23.79
CA ASP A 172 26.05 6.53 -24.35
C ASP A 172 25.38 5.46 -23.48
N GLY A 173 24.37 5.82 -22.67
CA GLY A 173 23.70 4.89 -21.75
C GLY A 173 24.62 4.30 -20.66
N ARG A 174 25.78 4.91 -20.38
CA ARG A 174 26.78 4.37 -19.43
C ARG A 174 26.52 4.71 -17.97
N PHE A 175 25.43 5.41 -17.66
CA PHE A 175 25.18 5.96 -16.34
C PHE A 175 23.78 5.67 -15.81
N GLY A 176 23.69 5.61 -14.47
CA GLY A 176 22.43 5.48 -13.75
C GLY A 176 21.67 6.79 -13.63
N LYS A 177 20.40 6.69 -13.21
CA LYS A 177 19.44 7.82 -13.16
C LYS A 177 19.90 9.03 -12.35
N THR A 178 20.73 8.84 -11.33
CA THR A 178 21.23 9.94 -10.50
C THR A 178 22.16 10.86 -11.27
N VAL A 179 23.03 10.30 -12.11
CA VAL A 179 23.96 11.08 -12.95
C VAL A 179 23.19 11.77 -14.06
N VAL A 180 22.29 11.06 -14.74
CA VAL A 180 21.39 11.66 -15.74
C VAL A 180 20.63 12.84 -15.14
N ALA A 181 20.11 12.70 -13.91
CA ALA A 181 19.43 13.77 -13.21
C ALA A 181 20.35 14.95 -12.87
N ASP A 182 21.59 14.70 -12.47
CA ASP A 182 22.59 15.74 -12.19
C ASP A 182 22.94 16.53 -13.46
N VAL A 183 23.09 15.85 -14.60
CA VAL A 183 23.39 16.49 -15.89
C VAL A 183 22.26 17.43 -16.29
N VAL A 184 21.02 16.94 -16.42
CA VAL A 184 19.91 17.80 -16.88
C VAL A 184 19.52 18.89 -15.90
N SER A 185 19.82 18.73 -14.60
CA SER A 185 19.59 19.77 -13.59
C SER A 185 20.77 20.74 -13.42
N GLY A 186 21.90 20.49 -14.07
CA GLY A 186 23.08 21.35 -14.03
C GLY A 186 23.81 21.32 -12.68
N ALA A 187 23.83 20.18 -12.01
CA ALA A 187 24.39 20.05 -10.67
C ALA A 187 25.92 20.24 -10.68
N ASN A 188 26.44 21.15 -9.86
CA ASN A 188 27.90 21.36 -9.78
C ASN A 188 28.55 20.46 -8.71
N ASN A 189 28.84 19.20 -9.07
CA ASN A 189 29.53 18.24 -8.19
C ASN A 189 30.79 17.65 -8.87
N GLN A 190 31.62 16.94 -8.09
CA GLN A 190 32.86 16.35 -8.60
C GLN A 190 32.61 15.43 -9.80
N ARG A 191 31.56 14.63 -9.74
CA ARG A 191 31.21 13.70 -10.83
C ARG A 191 30.89 14.43 -12.14
N MET A 192 30.22 15.60 -12.09
CA MET A 192 29.95 16.39 -13.29
C MET A 192 31.21 16.97 -13.92
N ARG A 193 32.23 17.29 -13.11
CA ARG A 193 33.54 17.74 -13.63
C ARG A 193 34.33 16.58 -14.24
N GLU A 194 34.30 15.39 -13.63
CA GLU A 194 34.97 14.20 -14.14
C GLU A 194 34.48 13.76 -15.52
N ILE A 195 33.18 13.88 -15.78
CA ILE A 195 32.57 13.51 -17.07
C ILE A 195 32.47 14.69 -18.03
N ASP A 196 33.05 15.83 -17.67
CA ASP A 196 33.01 17.07 -18.43
C ASP A 196 31.58 17.50 -18.85
N ALA A 197 30.65 17.39 -17.92
CA ALA A 197 29.22 17.54 -18.19
C ALA A 197 28.87 18.91 -18.77
N ALA A 198 29.65 19.95 -18.47
CA ALA A 198 29.42 21.31 -18.97
C ALA A 198 29.47 21.40 -20.52
N HIS A 199 30.12 20.46 -21.20
CA HIS A 199 30.16 20.40 -22.66
C HIS A 199 28.95 19.67 -23.28
N LEU A 200 28.13 18.99 -22.47
CA LEU A 200 26.93 18.32 -22.95
C LEU A 200 25.85 19.35 -23.29
N LYS A 201 25.20 19.18 -24.45
CA LYS A 201 24.19 20.12 -24.96
C LYS A 201 23.01 20.26 -23.99
N HIS A 202 22.67 19.20 -23.27
CA HIS A 202 21.55 19.19 -22.32
C HIS A 202 21.96 19.38 -20.86
N TYR A 203 23.19 19.83 -20.58
CA TYR A 203 23.59 20.16 -19.22
C TYR A 203 22.83 21.38 -18.69
N GLY A 204 22.15 21.23 -17.55
CA GLY A 204 21.31 22.28 -16.97
C GLY A 204 20.09 22.68 -17.82
N SER A 205 19.71 21.87 -18.80
CA SER A 205 18.58 22.15 -19.70
C SER A 205 17.23 22.20 -18.98
N LEU A 206 17.09 21.48 -17.86
CA LEU A 206 15.89 21.48 -17.03
C LEU A 206 16.10 22.38 -15.82
N LYS A 207 15.33 23.47 -15.75
CA LYS A 207 15.24 24.37 -14.58
C LYS A 207 14.38 23.74 -13.47
N LEU A 208 14.69 22.50 -13.11
CA LEU A 208 13.99 21.69 -12.10
C LEU A 208 15.01 21.17 -11.09
N GLY A 209 14.65 21.16 -9.81
CA GLY A 209 15.48 20.53 -8.78
C GLY A 209 15.63 19.02 -9.01
N LYS A 210 16.79 18.46 -8.63
CA LYS A 210 17.16 17.04 -8.81
C LYS A 210 16.05 16.06 -8.44
N THR A 211 15.35 16.28 -7.34
CA THR A 211 14.24 15.42 -6.89
C THR A 211 13.09 15.36 -7.91
N LYS A 212 12.71 16.50 -8.51
CA LYS A 212 11.66 16.54 -9.53
C LYS A 212 12.10 15.83 -10.80
N VAL A 213 13.37 16.00 -11.20
CA VAL A 213 13.96 15.29 -12.34
C VAL A 213 13.98 13.79 -12.11
N LEU A 214 14.38 13.33 -10.92
CA LEU A 214 14.34 11.91 -10.56
C LEU A 214 12.91 11.34 -10.62
N ASN A 215 11.90 12.12 -10.20
CA ASN A 215 10.51 11.71 -10.32
C ASN A 215 10.08 11.59 -11.80
N LEU A 216 10.52 12.50 -12.67
CA LEU A 216 10.29 12.40 -14.12
C LEU A 216 10.97 11.15 -14.71
N ILE A 217 12.23 10.88 -14.35
CA ILE A 217 12.92 9.67 -14.81
C ILE A 217 12.20 8.40 -14.33
N ASN A 218 11.79 8.35 -13.05
CA ASN A 218 11.03 7.20 -12.53
C ASN A 218 9.68 7.04 -13.23
N TYR A 219 9.01 8.14 -13.60
CA TYR A 219 7.78 8.11 -14.40
C TYR A 219 8.03 7.53 -15.80
N LEU A 220 9.10 7.97 -16.46
CA LEU A 220 9.47 7.44 -17.78
C LEU A 220 9.82 5.95 -17.72
N ILE A 221 10.46 5.51 -16.64
CA ILE A 221 10.71 4.07 -16.38
C ILE A 221 9.39 3.32 -16.16
N SER A 222 8.47 3.86 -15.34
CA SER A 222 7.21 3.17 -15.05
C SER A 222 6.31 3.01 -16.28
N HIS A 223 6.40 3.93 -17.25
CA HIS A 223 5.65 3.91 -18.50
C HIS A 223 6.44 3.32 -19.68
N ASN A 224 7.56 2.64 -19.42
CA ASN A 224 8.36 1.92 -20.40
C ASN A 224 8.98 2.80 -21.51
N TYR A 225 9.17 4.11 -21.28
CA TYR A 225 10.00 4.96 -22.15
C TYR A 225 11.49 4.76 -21.88
N LEU A 226 11.81 4.45 -20.62
CA LEU A 226 13.15 4.11 -20.15
C LEU A 226 13.12 2.75 -19.46
N GLN A 227 14.26 2.08 -19.41
CA GLN A 227 14.44 0.84 -18.68
C GLN A 227 15.75 0.88 -17.89
N LEU A 228 15.81 0.13 -16.80
CA LEU A 228 17.03 -0.07 -16.03
C LEU A 228 17.64 -1.43 -16.37
N THR A 229 18.97 -1.53 -16.35
CA THR A 229 19.63 -2.85 -16.40
C THR A 229 19.40 -3.63 -15.12
N ASP A 230 19.24 -4.94 -15.28
CA ASP A 230 19.14 -5.92 -14.20
C ASP A 230 20.53 -6.31 -13.65
N SER A 231 21.32 -5.31 -13.29
CA SER A 231 22.70 -5.46 -12.82
C SER A 231 22.94 -4.69 -11.52
N GLN A 232 24.06 -4.96 -10.85
CA GLN A 232 24.54 -4.24 -9.66
C GLN A 232 24.46 -2.72 -9.87
N TYR A 233 25.07 -2.23 -10.95
CA TYR A 233 25.00 -0.84 -11.37
C TYR A 233 23.90 -0.66 -12.41
N SER A 234 22.68 -0.32 -11.95
CA SER A 234 21.55 -0.08 -12.87
C SER A 234 21.79 1.14 -13.75
N LEU A 235 22.11 0.87 -15.01
CA LEU A 235 22.23 1.86 -16.08
C LEU A 235 20.85 2.16 -16.64
N VAL A 236 20.65 3.40 -17.12
CA VAL A 236 19.39 3.80 -17.76
C VAL A 236 19.55 3.68 -19.27
N HIS A 237 18.66 2.91 -19.90
CA HIS A 237 18.56 2.81 -21.36
C HIS A 237 17.22 3.34 -21.85
N VAL A 238 17.23 3.86 -23.07
CA VAL A 238 16.04 4.30 -23.79
C VAL A 238 15.43 3.09 -24.49
N THR A 239 14.12 2.88 -24.33
CA THR A 239 13.39 1.82 -25.04
C THR A 239 12.99 2.30 -26.44
N ASN A 240 12.46 1.41 -27.27
CA ASN A 240 11.87 1.81 -28.57
C ASN A 240 10.82 2.92 -28.39
N LEU A 241 10.02 2.84 -27.32
CA LEU A 241 9.00 3.85 -27.03
C LEU A 241 9.61 5.20 -26.66
N GLY A 242 10.75 5.20 -25.96
CA GLY A 242 11.50 6.43 -25.68
C GLY A 242 12.07 7.06 -26.95
N TRP A 243 12.57 6.26 -27.89
CA TRP A 243 13.04 6.78 -29.17
C TRP A 243 11.93 7.42 -30.01
N ASP A 244 10.73 6.82 -30.00
CA ASP A 244 9.56 7.41 -30.66
C ASP A 244 9.20 8.81 -30.12
N VAL A 245 9.49 9.10 -28.84
CA VAL A 245 9.31 10.44 -28.27
C VAL A 245 10.30 11.43 -28.86
N LEU A 246 11.55 11.02 -29.04
CA LEU A 246 12.59 11.87 -29.65
C LEU A 246 12.27 12.16 -31.12
N ASP A 247 11.75 11.16 -31.85
CA ASP A 247 11.33 11.25 -33.25
C ASP A 247 10.02 12.03 -33.48
N ASN A 248 9.39 12.58 -32.43
CA ASN A 248 8.06 13.21 -32.47
C ASN A 248 6.90 12.26 -32.86
N LYS A 249 7.12 10.94 -32.84
CA LYS A 249 6.07 9.96 -33.11
C LYS A 249 5.14 9.78 -31.91
N LYS A 250 5.61 10.10 -30.70
CA LYS A 250 4.85 9.96 -29.45
C LYS A 250 5.00 11.16 -28.54
N HIS A 251 3.87 11.65 -28.02
CA HIS A 251 3.84 12.63 -26.94
C HIS A 251 3.80 11.95 -25.58
N VAL A 252 4.46 12.57 -24.59
CA VAL A 252 4.47 12.08 -23.20
C VAL A 252 3.61 13.01 -22.36
N THR A 253 2.44 12.53 -21.98
CA THR A 253 1.62 13.17 -20.95
C THR A 253 1.84 12.47 -19.63
N GLN A 254 1.76 13.21 -18.53
CA GLN A 254 1.81 12.71 -17.16
C GLN A 254 0.57 13.13 -16.40
N LYS A 255 -0.08 12.15 -15.76
CA LYS A 255 -1.13 12.40 -14.78
C LYS A 255 -0.50 12.89 -13.48
N ILE A 256 -0.63 14.18 -13.21
CA ILE A 256 -0.15 14.77 -11.95
C ILE A 256 -1.33 14.84 -11.00
N SER A 257 -1.18 14.21 -9.83
CA SER A 257 -2.16 14.36 -8.76
C SER A 257 -2.26 15.83 -8.38
N LYS A 258 -3.45 16.43 -8.44
CA LYS A 258 -3.65 17.72 -7.79
C LYS A 258 -3.37 17.51 -6.31
N LYS A 259 -2.36 18.22 -5.80
CA LYS A 259 -2.03 18.24 -4.38
C LYS A 259 -3.33 18.55 -3.66
N ARG A 260 -3.85 17.60 -2.89
CA ARG A 260 -4.97 17.84 -1.99
C ARG A 260 -4.50 19.01 -1.12
N GLU A 261 -5.10 20.20 -1.27
CA GLU A 261 -5.28 21.04 -0.09
C GLU A 261 -5.80 20.07 0.94
N ARG A 262 -5.09 19.96 2.06
CA ARG A 262 -5.44 19.06 3.14
C ARG A 262 -6.91 19.32 3.46
N LEU A 263 -7.78 18.53 2.85
CA LEU A 263 -8.91 17.95 3.52
C LEU A 263 -8.23 17.04 4.55
N ILE A 264 -7.71 17.67 5.61
CA ILE A 264 -8.18 17.35 6.94
C ILE A 264 -9.70 17.50 6.82
N GLN A 265 -10.34 16.50 6.19
CA GLN A 265 -11.56 16.00 6.76
C GLN A 265 -11.07 15.58 8.12
N THR A 266 -11.24 16.53 9.03
CA THR A 266 -11.36 16.26 10.43
C THR A 266 -12.00 14.90 10.55
N SER A 267 -11.38 14.07 11.35
CA SER A 267 -11.91 12.84 11.94
C SER A 267 -13.22 13.05 12.72
N SER A 268 -14.06 14.00 12.27
CA SER A 268 -15.44 14.28 12.63
C SER A 268 -16.42 13.83 11.54
N GLN A 269 -15.94 13.30 10.41
CA GLN A 269 -16.71 12.33 9.60
C GLN A 269 -16.23 10.92 9.93
N VAL A 270 -16.33 10.54 11.21
CA VAL A 270 -16.63 9.14 11.52
C VAL A 270 -17.85 8.80 10.68
N SER A 271 -17.69 7.83 9.80
CA SER A 271 -18.63 7.52 8.72
C SER A 271 -20.09 7.67 9.15
N LYS A 272 -20.93 8.19 8.27
CA LYS A 272 -22.40 8.02 8.32
C LYS A 272 -22.84 6.52 8.40
N GLU A 273 -21.88 5.59 8.47
CA GLU A 273 -22.00 4.14 8.39
C GLU A 273 -21.57 3.44 9.69
N GLU A 274 -21.00 4.14 10.68
CA GLU A 274 -20.91 3.68 12.06
C GLU A 274 -22.15 4.20 12.80
N ASN A 275 -23.29 3.58 12.52
CA ASN A 275 -24.49 3.78 13.33
C ASN A 275 -24.14 3.44 14.80
N ASP A 276 -24.56 4.26 15.77
CA ASP A 276 -24.30 4.05 17.21
C ASP A 276 -24.62 2.61 17.66
N LEU A 277 -25.66 2.03 17.07
CA LEU A 277 -26.02 0.62 17.24
C LEU A 277 -24.86 -0.35 16.90
N PHE A 278 -24.11 -0.13 15.82
CA PHE A 278 -22.98 -1.00 15.46
C PHE A 278 -21.88 -0.99 16.53
N VAL A 279 -21.58 0.18 17.11
CA VAL A 279 -20.60 0.32 18.20
C VAL A 279 -21.06 -0.44 19.43
N ARG A 280 -22.32 -0.25 19.85
CA ARG A 280 -22.92 -0.99 20.97
C ARG A 280 -22.90 -2.50 20.75
N LEU A 281 -23.26 -2.95 19.55
CA LEU A 281 -23.21 -4.37 19.19
C LEU A 281 -21.79 -4.94 19.24
N LYS A 282 -20.77 -4.15 18.86
CA LYS A 282 -19.35 -4.54 19.01
C LYS A 282 -18.95 -4.70 20.47
N GLU A 283 -19.38 -3.81 21.35
CA GLU A 283 -19.10 -3.89 22.79
C GLU A 283 -19.76 -5.12 23.42
N ILE A 284 -21.02 -5.39 23.09
CA ILE A 284 -21.74 -6.59 23.54
C ILE A 284 -21.01 -7.84 23.07
N ARG A 285 -20.64 -7.91 21.78
CA ARG A 285 -19.86 -9.02 21.23
C ARG A 285 -18.55 -9.21 22.00
N LEU A 286 -17.83 -8.13 22.28
CA LEU A 286 -16.57 -8.19 23.04
C LEU A 286 -16.81 -8.70 24.47
N GLY A 287 -17.88 -8.28 25.13
CA GLY A 287 -18.26 -8.78 26.45
C GLY A 287 -18.58 -10.28 26.45
N LEU A 288 -19.33 -10.76 25.45
CA LEU A 288 -19.63 -12.18 25.28
C LEU A 288 -18.36 -13.00 25.01
N ALA A 289 -17.48 -12.48 24.16
CA ALA A 289 -16.21 -13.10 23.78
C ALA A 289 -15.30 -13.29 25.00
N LYS A 290 -15.18 -12.24 25.82
CA LYS A 290 -14.43 -12.27 27.09
C LYS A 290 -14.98 -13.32 28.05
N LYS A 291 -16.32 -13.41 28.19
CA LYS A 291 -16.95 -14.41 29.08
C LYS A 291 -16.68 -15.85 28.66
N GLN A 292 -16.55 -16.11 27.36
CA GLN A 292 -16.32 -17.45 26.82
C GLN A 292 -14.85 -17.76 26.55
N GLY A 293 -13.94 -16.79 26.70
CA GLY A 293 -12.53 -16.99 26.39
C GLY A 293 -12.27 -17.28 24.91
N ILE A 294 -13.12 -16.77 24.00
CA ILE A 294 -12.93 -16.90 22.54
C ILE A 294 -12.74 -15.54 21.87
N PRO A 295 -12.06 -15.45 20.70
CA PRO A 295 -11.95 -14.20 19.95
C PRO A 295 -13.30 -13.65 19.48
N ALA A 296 -13.48 -12.33 19.51
CA ALA A 296 -14.79 -11.71 19.29
C ALA A 296 -15.42 -12.04 17.92
N PHE A 297 -14.62 -12.13 16.87
CA PHE A 297 -15.11 -12.42 15.52
C PHE A 297 -15.69 -13.83 15.35
N TYR A 298 -15.44 -14.78 16.28
CA TYR A 298 -16.09 -16.10 16.28
C TYR A 298 -17.57 -16.04 16.69
N ILE A 299 -17.94 -15.05 17.51
CA ILE A 299 -19.34 -14.83 17.89
C ILE A 299 -20.11 -14.29 16.67
N PHE A 300 -19.73 -13.10 16.20
CA PHE A 300 -20.25 -12.50 14.97
C PHE A 300 -19.14 -11.78 14.23
N SER A 301 -19.09 -11.88 12.89
CA SER A 301 -18.18 -11.06 12.09
C SER A 301 -18.63 -9.59 12.13
N ASP A 302 -17.72 -8.67 11.80
CA ASP A 302 -18.10 -7.25 11.67
C ASP A 302 -19.21 -7.08 10.61
N LYS A 303 -19.18 -7.86 9.53
CA LYS A 303 -20.25 -7.91 8.52
C LYS A 303 -21.62 -8.21 9.13
N SER A 304 -21.74 -9.27 9.93
CA SER A 304 -23.01 -9.64 10.56
C SER A 304 -23.50 -8.52 11.48
N LEU A 305 -22.62 -7.90 12.27
CA LEU A 305 -23.00 -6.79 13.16
C LEU A 305 -23.44 -5.55 12.38
N ARG A 306 -22.78 -5.25 11.26
CA ARG A 306 -23.13 -4.13 10.39
C ARG A 306 -24.52 -4.36 9.78
N GLU A 307 -24.77 -5.56 9.26
CA GLU A 307 -26.07 -5.94 8.72
C GLU A 307 -27.18 -5.88 9.78
N MET A 308 -26.93 -6.34 11.01
CA MET A 308 -27.84 -6.17 12.16
C MET A 308 -28.13 -4.69 12.44
N SER A 309 -27.10 -3.83 12.40
CA SER A 309 -27.26 -2.40 12.69
C SER A 309 -28.06 -1.64 11.61
N LEU A 310 -28.05 -2.15 10.37
CA LEU A 310 -28.78 -1.59 9.24
C LEU A 310 -30.22 -2.11 9.18
N GLN A 311 -30.41 -3.43 9.27
CA GLN A 311 -31.71 -4.08 9.16
C GLN A 311 -32.53 -4.01 10.46
N LYS A 312 -31.86 -3.84 11.61
CA LYS A 312 -32.46 -3.74 12.95
C LYS A 312 -33.51 -4.83 13.20
N PRO A 313 -33.14 -6.13 13.09
CA PRO A 313 -34.08 -7.23 13.26
C PRO A 313 -34.76 -7.18 14.64
N GLU A 314 -36.07 -7.37 14.67
CA GLU A 314 -36.86 -7.36 15.91
C GLU A 314 -37.36 -8.75 16.31
N THR A 315 -37.42 -9.67 15.35
CA THR A 315 -37.84 -11.06 15.55
C THR A 315 -36.69 -12.04 15.35
N GLN A 316 -36.86 -13.27 15.86
CA GLN A 316 -35.88 -14.34 15.62
C GLN A 316 -35.80 -14.73 14.14
N ALA A 317 -36.91 -14.62 13.40
CA ALA A 317 -36.93 -14.90 11.97
C ALA A 317 -36.10 -13.87 11.20
N ASP A 318 -36.26 -12.58 11.50
CA ASP A 318 -35.45 -11.51 10.90
C ASP A 318 -33.97 -11.66 11.24
N PHE A 319 -33.67 -12.08 12.48
CA PHE A 319 -32.30 -12.31 12.92
C PHE A 319 -31.61 -13.46 12.14
N LEU A 320 -32.36 -14.49 11.74
CA LEU A 320 -31.85 -15.60 10.91
C LEU A 320 -31.56 -15.18 9.46
N ASN A 321 -32.17 -14.10 8.97
CA ASN A 321 -31.91 -13.59 7.63
C ASN A 321 -30.57 -12.83 7.53
N ILE A 322 -29.94 -12.50 8.66
CA ILE A 322 -28.64 -11.83 8.70
C ILE A 322 -27.52 -12.79 8.27
N SER A 323 -26.64 -12.33 7.37
CA SER A 323 -25.49 -13.10 6.90
C SER A 323 -24.59 -13.56 8.05
N GLY A 324 -24.31 -14.86 8.13
CA GLY A 324 -23.46 -15.45 9.15
C GLY A 324 -24.16 -15.77 10.49
N VAL A 325 -25.48 -15.59 10.56
CA VAL A 325 -26.33 -16.04 11.67
C VAL A 325 -26.99 -17.38 11.32
N GLY A 326 -26.53 -18.46 11.95
CA GLY A 326 -27.19 -19.77 11.89
C GLY A 326 -27.99 -20.07 13.16
N GLN A 327 -28.74 -21.16 13.15
CA GLN A 327 -29.56 -21.62 14.29
C GLN A 327 -28.77 -21.70 15.61
N ALA A 328 -27.51 -22.19 15.56
CA ALA A 328 -26.64 -22.26 16.73
C ALA A 328 -26.36 -20.86 17.35
N LYS A 329 -26.11 -19.86 16.51
CA LYS A 329 -25.84 -18.48 16.97
C LYS A 329 -27.11 -17.76 17.43
N LEU A 330 -28.24 -18.00 16.76
CA LEU A 330 -29.54 -17.51 17.23
C LEU A 330 -29.81 -18.04 18.64
N LYS A 331 -29.66 -19.35 18.86
CA LYS A 331 -29.88 -19.97 20.17
C LYS A 331 -28.91 -19.45 21.24
N ALA A 332 -27.63 -19.25 20.90
CA ALA A 332 -26.62 -18.84 21.86
C ALA A 332 -26.64 -17.34 22.18
N TYR A 333 -26.91 -16.48 21.18
CA TYR A 333 -26.70 -15.02 21.30
C TYR A 333 -27.91 -14.18 20.86
N GLY A 334 -28.88 -14.77 20.16
CA GLY A 334 -29.98 -14.04 19.53
C GLY A 334 -30.78 -13.20 20.51
N GLN A 335 -31.12 -13.74 21.69
CA GLN A 335 -31.88 -13.00 22.70
C GLN A 335 -31.14 -11.75 23.19
N ILE A 336 -29.82 -11.85 23.40
CA ILE A 336 -28.98 -10.75 23.89
C ILE A 336 -28.87 -9.66 22.82
N MET A 337 -28.62 -10.04 21.57
CA MET A 337 -28.48 -9.09 20.46
C MET A 337 -29.81 -8.41 20.12
N LEU A 338 -30.91 -9.17 20.05
CA LEU A 338 -32.25 -8.62 19.80
C LEU A 338 -32.70 -7.67 20.91
N ALA A 339 -32.40 -7.98 22.17
CA ALA A 339 -32.68 -7.08 23.29
C ALA A 339 -31.92 -5.75 23.16
N ALA A 340 -30.64 -5.80 22.78
CA ALA A 340 -29.85 -4.60 22.56
C ALA A 340 -30.38 -3.73 21.41
N ILE A 341 -30.79 -4.35 20.30
CA ILE A 341 -31.39 -3.65 19.16
C ILE A 341 -32.72 -3.00 19.57
N LYS A 342 -33.58 -3.71 20.31
CA LYS A 342 -34.86 -3.17 20.81
C LYS A 342 -34.67 -2.00 21.76
N ASN A 343 -33.69 -2.08 22.67
CA ASN A 343 -33.40 -0.99 23.59
C ASN A 343 -32.90 0.25 22.83
N TYR A 344 -32.01 0.06 21.85
CA TYR A 344 -31.54 1.13 20.99
C TYR A 344 -32.67 1.80 20.21
N LEU A 345 -33.61 1.02 19.65
CA LEU A 345 -34.77 1.56 18.95
C LEU A 345 -35.64 2.41 19.87
N LYS A 346 -35.91 1.96 21.10
CA LYS A 346 -36.68 2.73 22.09
C LYS A 346 -36.02 4.07 22.41
N GLU A 347 -34.72 4.07 22.70
CA GLU A 347 -33.94 5.28 22.98
C GLU A 347 -33.91 6.30 21.83
N GLN A 348 -34.21 5.90 20.59
CA GLN A 348 -34.29 6.80 19.42
C GLN A 348 -35.71 7.35 19.19
N THR A 349 -36.71 6.81 19.91
CA THR A 349 -38.12 7.20 19.77
C THR A 349 -38.57 8.15 20.89
N ASP A 350 -37.82 8.19 21.99
CA ASP A 350 -37.90 9.15 23.10
C ASP A 350 -36.99 10.36 22.84
#